data_AF-A0AAW0WAQ4-F1
#
_entry.id   AF-A0AAW0WAQ4-F1
#
_cell.length_a   1.000
_cell.length_b   1.000
_cell.length_c   1.000
_cell.angle_alpha   90.00
_cell.angle_beta   90.00
_cell.angle_gamma   90.00
#
_symmetry.space_group_name_H-M   'P 1'
#
loop_
_entity.id
_entity.type
_entity.pdbx_description
1 polymer ?
#
loop_
_entity_poly.entity_id
_entity_poly.type
_entity_poly.pdbx_seq_one_letter_code
_entity_poly.pdbx_strand_id
1 'polypeptide(L)'
;MKAFTEDLQSCVVLIKEIFPSGSYVDPNQLRFLKSLGGPDFYVPQVINVETPEHLSPRILAYFYMLPRPFSDGRWVVNMTVPVHLRYHRARSGESYPLEVAVRLQHPAVFLQCEDIGGDACRPLVHLEPCPPNGMQQCEWLPVHTFSTSEAVLGVVPVGNTDLLDTVLLTTTCITAGAMLLILATLRKK
;
A
#
# COMPACT_ATOMS: atom_id res chain seq x y z
N MET A 1 17.57 32.96 20.70
CA MET A 1 16.77 31.91 20.02
C MET A 1 16.83 30.67 20.90
N LYS A 2 15.72 30.33 21.58
CA LYS A 2 15.64 29.07 22.34
C LYS A 2 15.51 27.94 21.34
N ALA A 3 16.50 27.05 21.29
CA ALA A 3 16.36 25.79 20.58
C ALA A 3 15.24 25.01 21.29
N PHE A 4 14.14 24.77 20.57
CA PHE A 4 13.10 23.84 21.00
C PHE A 4 13.76 22.45 20.99
N THR A 5 14.14 21.95 22.15
CA THR A 5 14.35 20.52 22.33
C THR A 5 12.97 19.90 22.42
N GLU A 6 12.39 19.56 21.26
CA GLU A 6 11.09 18.89 21.18
C GLU A 6 11.26 17.45 21.67
N ASP A 7 10.83 17.21 22.91
CA ASP A 7 10.68 15.86 23.43
C ASP A 7 9.44 15.23 22.77
N LEU A 8 9.66 14.40 21.74
CA LEU A 8 8.56 13.76 20.99
C LEU A 8 8.04 12.49 21.69
N GLN A 9 8.44 12.24 22.94
CA GLN A 9 8.13 11.02 23.70
C GLN A 9 6.62 10.79 23.88
N SER A 10 5.83 11.86 23.98
CA SER A 10 4.36 11.83 24.11
C SER A 10 3.63 12.03 22.78
N CYS A 11 4.35 12.14 21.67
CA CYS A 11 3.75 12.36 20.37
C CYS A 11 3.35 11.06 19.67
N VAL A 12 2.34 11.13 18.83
CA VAL A 12 1.94 10.10 17.88
C VAL A 12 2.26 10.60 16.47
N VAL A 13 2.89 9.73 15.68
CA VAL A 13 3.14 9.95 14.26
C VAL A 13 2.07 9.24 13.45
N LEU A 14 1.39 9.99 12.58
CA LEU A 14 0.50 9.45 11.57
C LEU A 14 1.19 9.46 10.21
N ILE A 15 1.23 8.30 9.58
CA ILE A 15 1.66 8.12 8.19
C ILE A 15 0.41 7.85 7.36
N LYS A 16 0.11 8.76 6.43
CA LYS A 16 -1.00 8.65 5.48
C LYS A 16 -0.45 8.29 4.11
N GLU A 17 -0.82 7.12 3.62
CA GLU A 17 -0.38 6.59 2.32
C GLU A 17 -1.57 6.48 1.35
N ILE A 18 -1.31 6.79 0.08
CA ILE A 18 -2.28 6.68 -1.00
C ILE A 18 -1.79 5.62 -1.99
N PHE A 19 -2.37 4.43 -1.88
CA PHE A 19 -2.07 3.35 -2.82
C PHE A 19 -2.77 3.60 -4.16
N PRO A 20 -2.04 3.69 -5.28
CA PRO A 20 -2.63 3.77 -6.61
C PRO A 20 -3.41 2.50 -6.94
N SER A 21 -4.32 2.58 -7.91
CA SER A 21 -5.17 1.48 -8.36
C SER A 21 -4.41 0.19 -8.70
N GLY A 22 -3.13 0.27 -9.10
CA GLY A 22 -2.28 -0.89 -9.37
C GLY A 22 -1.72 -1.61 -8.13
N SER A 23 -2.03 -1.13 -6.92
CA SER A 23 -1.51 -1.67 -5.67
C SER A 23 -2.52 -1.58 -4.52
N TYR A 24 -2.26 -2.31 -3.44
CA TYR A 24 -3.05 -2.23 -2.21
C TYR A 24 -2.27 -2.77 -1.01
N VAL A 25 -2.82 -2.54 0.18
CA VAL A 25 -2.42 -3.22 1.42
C VAL A 25 -3.57 -4.12 1.87
N ASP A 26 -3.28 -5.32 2.36
CA ASP A 26 -4.32 -6.25 2.84
C ASP A 26 -4.62 -6.00 4.33
N PRO A 27 -5.82 -5.53 4.71
CA PRO A 27 -6.18 -5.28 6.10
C PRO A 27 -6.13 -6.54 6.97
N ASN A 28 -6.35 -7.73 6.39
CA ASN A 28 -6.26 -8.99 7.13
C ASN A 28 -4.81 -9.32 7.46
N GLN A 29 -3.90 -9.16 6.51
CA GLN A 29 -2.47 -9.29 6.75
C GLN A 29 -1.96 -8.24 7.75
N LEU A 30 -2.42 -6.98 7.64
CA LEU A 30 -2.07 -5.93 8.60
C LEU A 30 -2.54 -6.28 10.02
N ARG A 31 -3.74 -6.85 10.18
CA ARG A 31 -4.25 -7.30 11.49
C ARG A 31 -3.36 -8.38 12.09
N PHE A 32 -2.89 -9.32 11.27
CA PHE A 32 -1.93 -10.32 11.71
C PHE A 32 -0.59 -9.69 12.10
N LEU A 33 -0.05 -8.77 11.30
CA LEU A 33 1.20 -8.07 11.60
C LEU A 33 1.11 -7.24 12.89
N LYS A 34 -0.02 -6.57 13.12
CA LYS A 34 -0.28 -5.85 14.38
C LYS A 34 -0.17 -6.78 15.60
N SER A 35 -0.66 -8.02 15.51
CA SER A 35 -0.53 -9.00 16.60
C SER A 35 0.93 -9.42 16.88
N LEU A 36 1.82 -9.20 15.90
CA LEU A 36 3.26 -9.44 16.00
C LEU A 36 4.06 -8.17 16.33
N GLY A 37 3.40 -7.08 16.75
CA GLY A 37 4.05 -5.81 17.08
C GLY A 37 4.18 -4.84 15.91
N GLY A 38 3.44 -5.05 14.82
CA GLY A 38 3.30 -4.10 13.73
C GLY A 38 2.53 -2.81 14.11
N PRO A 39 2.43 -1.84 13.19
CA PRO A 39 1.78 -0.56 13.45
C PRO A 39 0.29 -0.71 13.76
N ASP A 40 -0.25 0.23 14.54
CA ASP A 40 -1.69 0.49 14.52
C ASP A 40 -2.08 1.06 13.17
N PHE A 41 -3.24 0.69 12.65
CA PHE A 41 -3.64 1.10 11.31
C PHE A 41 -5.15 1.30 11.19
N TYR A 42 -5.53 2.11 10.22
CA TYR A 42 -6.90 2.27 9.76
C TYR A 42 -6.94 2.31 8.24
N VAL A 43 -7.80 1.46 7.66
CA VAL A 43 -8.10 1.45 6.22
C VAL A 43 -9.62 1.55 6.09
N PRO A 44 -10.16 2.71 5.66
CA PRO A 44 -11.60 2.91 5.58
C PRO A 44 -12.27 2.12 4.45
N GLN A 45 -11.54 1.79 3.38
CA GLN A 45 -12.09 1.05 2.25
C GLN A 45 -12.11 -0.46 2.50
N VAL A 46 -13.17 -1.12 2.03
CA VAL A 46 -13.19 -2.57 1.87
C VAL A 46 -12.39 -2.95 0.63
N ILE A 47 -11.41 -3.85 0.79
CA ILE A 47 -10.48 -4.21 -0.26
C ILE A 47 -10.85 -5.59 -0.82
N ASN A 48 -11.30 -5.62 -2.08
CA ASN A 48 -11.35 -6.85 -2.84
C ASN A 48 -9.97 -7.12 -3.44
N VAL A 49 -9.32 -8.20 -3.01
CA VAL A 49 -7.97 -8.60 -3.43
C VAL A 49 -7.92 -9.13 -4.86
N GLU A 50 -9.06 -9.58 -5.39
CA GLU A 50 -9.18 -10.19 -6.72
C GLU A 50 -9.49 -9.16 -7.83
N THR A 51 -9.94 -7.95 -7.46
CA THR A 51 -10.26 -6.92 -8.46
C THR A 51 -9.00 -6.47 -9.21
N PRO A 52 -8.99 -6.45 -10.55
CA PRO A 52 -7.84 -5.97 -11.32
C PRO A 52 -7.66 -4.45 -11.20
N GLU A 53 -6.49 -3.94 -11.59
CA GLU A 53 -6.12 -2.53 -11.48
C GLU A 53 -7.17 -1.58 -12.09
N HIS A 54 -7.60 -1.84 -13.32
CA HIS A 54 -8.50 -0.98 -14.07
C HIS A 54 -9.94 -0.88 -13.51
N LEU A 55 -10.30 -1.73 -12.54
CA LEU A 55 -11.57 -1.67 -11.81
C LEU A 55 -11.37 -1.27 -10.33
N SER A 56 -10.11 -1.11 -9.91
CA SER A 56 -9.77 -0.84 -8.52
C SER A 56 -9.68 0.67 -8.26
N PRO A 57 -10.29 1.17 -7.18
CA PRO A 57 -10.06 2.55 -6.75
C PRO A 57 -8.68 2.70 -6.11
N ARG A 58 -8.24 3.95 -5.93
CA ARG A 58 -7.13 4.26 -5.02
C ARG A 58 -7.55 3.95 -3.58
N ILE A 59 -6.60 3.52 -2.76
CA ILE A 59 -6.85 3.14 -1.37
C ILE A 59 -6.10 4.10 -0.45
N LEU A 60 -6.75 4.50 0.63
CA LEU A 60 -6.15 5.32 1.69
C LEU A 60 -5.82 4.40 2.85
N ALA A 61 -4.59 4.47 3.35
CA ALA A 61 -4.22 3.78 4.58
C ALA A 61 -3.57 4.77 5.54
N TYR A 62 -3.92 4.62 6.82
CA TYR A 62 -3.42 5.40 7.92
C TYR A 62 -2.67 4.47 8.85
N PHE A 63 -1.45 4.84 9.23
CA PHE A 63 -0.63 4.07 10.15
C PHE A 63 -0.18 4.96 11.31
N TYR A 64 -0.36 4.48 12.54
CA TYR A 64 -0.06 5.21 13.76
C TYR A 64 1.12 4.58 14.47
N MET A 65 2.09 5.41 14.84
CA MET A 65 3.34 4.96 15.43
C MET A 65 3.79 5.91 16.54
N LEU A 66 4.43 5.34 17.56
CA LEU A 66 5.13 6.12 18.58
C LEU A 66 6.60 6.30 18.16
N PRO A 67 7.12 7.54 18.16
CA PRO A 67 8.52 7.80 17.87
C PRO A 67 9.41 7.26 19.01
N ARG A 68 10.63 6.85 18.65
CA ARG A 68 11.63 6.38 19.61
C ARG A 68 12.87 7.27 19.54
N PRO A 69 13.56 7.52 20.67
CA PRO A 69 14.80 8.27 20.65
C PRO A 69 15.87 7.49 19.88
N PHE A 70 16.65 8.20 19.07
CA PHE A 70 17.79 7.71 18.32
C PHE A 70 19.09 8.23 18.95
N SER A 71 20.21 7.56 18.68
CA SER A 71 21.48 7.75 19.41
C SER A 71 22.12 9.13 19.28
N ASP A 72 21.69 9.95 18.31
CA ASP A 72 22.21 11.29 18.03
C ASP A 72 21.25 12.41 18.47
N GLY A 73 20.28 12.10 19.32
CA GLY A 73 19.28 13.06 19.80
C GLY A 73 18.13 13.31 18.82
N ARG A 74 18.08 12.58 17.69
CA ARG A 74 16.90 12.56 16.80
C ARG A 74 15.85 11.58 17.30
N TRP A 75 14.64 11.69 16.76
CA TRP A 75 13.59 10.70 16.95
C TRP A 75 13.37 9.93 15.66
N VAL A 76 13.06 8.63 15.78
CA VAL A 76 12.87 7.75 14.63
C VAL A 76 11.59 6.94 14.78
N VAL A 77 10.90 6.76 13.65
CA VAL A 77 9.80 5.81 13.48
C VAL A 77 10.22 4.84 12.38
N ASN A 78 10.21 3.55 12.69
CA ASN A 78 10.47 2.48 11.72
C ASN A 78 9.20 1.67 11.52
N MET A 79 8.75 1.57 10.28
CA MET A 79 7.55 0.82 9.92
C MET A 79 7.84 -0.03 8.68
N THR A 80 7.22 -1.20 8.63
CA THR A 80 7.23 -2.06 7.44
C THR A 80 5.80 -2.48 7.14
N VAL A 81 5.36 -2.25 5.91
CA VAL A 81 3.99 -2.52 5.45
C VAL A 81 4.06 -3.38 4.20
N PRO A 82 3.35 -4.52 4.14
CA PRO A 82 3.30 -5.34 2.94
C PRO A 82 2.44 -4.67 1.88
N VAL A 83 3.05 -4.36 0.74
CA VAL A 83 2.36 -3.79 -0.41
C VAL A 83 2.19 -4.87 -1.49
N HIS A 84 0.97 -5.02 -1.97
CA HIS A 84 0.60 -5.97 -3.02
C HIS A 84 0.36 -5.22 -4.33
N LEU A 85 0.77 -5.82 -5.44
CA LEU A 85 0.50 -5.31 -6.79
C LEU A 85 -0.67 -6.08 -7.40
N ARG A 86 -1.50 -5.38 -8.18
CA ARG A 86 -2.67 -5.96 -8.85
C ARG A 86 -2.35 -6.42 -10.26
N TYR A 87 -3.16 -7.34 -10.76
CA TYR A 87 -3.18 -7.67 -12.19
C TYR A 87 -3.61 -6.45 -13.02
N HIS A 88 -2.83 -6.17 -14.06
CA HIS A 88 -3.11 -5.09 -15.02
C HIS A 88 -3.64 -5.69 -16.33
N ARG A 89 -4.27 -4.85 -17.16
CA ARG A 89 -4.74 -5.31 -18.48
C ARG A 89 -3.57 -5.78 -19.33
N ALA A 90 -3.80 -6.89 -20.03
CA ALA A 90 -2.94 -7.29 -21.14
C ALA A 90 -2.93 -6.18 -22.21
N ARG A 91 -1.82 -6.07 -22.93
CA ARG A 91 -1.66 -5.10 -24.02
C ARG A 91 -0.92 -5.72 -25.19
N SER A 92 -1.05 -5.14 -26.37
CA SER A 92 -0.19 -5.46 -27.51
C SER A 92 1.16 -4.77 -27.34
N GLY A 93 2.17 -5.32 -28.00
CA GLY A 93 3.47 -4.68 -28.04
C GLY A 93 4.60 -5.62 -28.44
N GLU A 94 5.53 -5.07 -29.21
CA GLU A 94 6.70 -5.78 -29.72
C GLU A 94 7.82 -5.90 -28.67
N SER A 95 7.80 -5.05 -27.63
CA SER A 95 8.80 -5.05 -26.56
C SER A 95 8.46 -6.08 -25.49
N TYR A 96 9.36 -7.05 -25.28
CA TYR A 96 9.28 -8.03 -24.20
C TYR A 96 10.41 -7.79 -23.19
N PRO A 97 10.14 -7.83 -21.87
CA PRO A 97 8.85 -8.10 -21.23
C PRO A 97 7.87 -6.92 -21.33
N LEU A 98 6.59 -7.21 -21.51
CA LEU A 98 5.54 -6.20 -21.40
C LEU A 98 5.29 -5.93 -19.93
N GLU A 99 5.68 -4.73 -19.49
CA GLU A 99 5.59 -4.34 -18.08
C GLU A 99 4.86 -3.02 -17.89
N VAL A 100 4.25 -2.88 -16.72
CA VAL A 100 3.61 -1.65 -16.23
C VAL A 100 4.22 -1.29 -14.89
N ALA A 101 4.64 -0.04 -14.75
CA ALA A 101 5.17 0.49 -13.50
C ALA A 101 4.04 1.06 -12.63
N VAL A 102 4.02 0.63 -11.37
CA VAL A 102 3.16 1.16 -10.31
C VAL A 102 4.03 2.01 -9.39
N ARG A 103 3.75 3.32 -9.35
CA ARG A 103 4.52 4.28 -8.56
C ARG A 103 3.82 4.59 -7.24
N LEU A 104 4.49 4.30 -6.14
CA LEU A 104 4.10 4.73 -4.80
C LEU A 104 4.77 6.06 -4.49
N GLN A 105 3.97 7.09 -4.23
CA GLN A 105 4.48 8.40 -3.86
C GLN A 105 4.96 8.40 -2.42
N HIS A 106 5.64 9.47 -2.01
CA HIS A 106 6.00 9.63 -0.60
C HIS A 106 4.74 9.80 0.25
N PRO A 107 4.68 9.16 1.42
CA PRO A 107 3.54 9.31 2.32
C PRO A 107 3.51 10.71 2.91
N ALA A 108 2.31 11.17 3.25
CA ALA A 108 2.15 12.36 4.07
C ALA A 108 2.36 12.00 5.55
N VAL A 109 3.13 12.81 6.25
CA VAL A 109 3.45 12.60 7.67
C VAL A 109 2.82 13.70 8.51
N PHE A 110 2.20 13.29 9.61
CA PHE A 110 1.56 14.17 10.55
C PHE A 110 1.97 13.84 11.99
N LEU A 111 1.89 14.82 12.88
CA LEU A 111 2.19 14.68 14.30
C LEU A 111 0.99 15.12 15.14
N GLN A 112 0.77 14.40 16.23
CA GLN A 112 -0.13 14.80 17.30
C GLN A 112 0.63 14.68 18.62
N CYS A 113 0.72 15.76 19.38
CA CYS A 113 1.41 15.82 20.67
C CYS A 113 0.48 16.47 21.69
N GLU A 114 0.65 16.17 22.98
CA GLU A 114 -0.16 16.79 24.03
C GLU A 114 0.12 18.30 24.20
N ASP A 115 1.33 18.76 23.86
CA ASP A 115 1.83 20.13 24.06
C ASP A 115 2.12 20.89 22.73
N ILE A 116 1.19 20.88 21.77
CA ILE A 116 1.36 21.65 20.52
C ILE A 116 1.05 23.14 20.76
N GLY A 117 2.04 23.87 21.28
CA GLY A 117 2.15 25.32 21.17
C GLY A 117 1.42 26.13 22.26
N GLY A 118 2.18 27.01 22.93
CA GLY A 118 1.62 28.06 23.78
C GLY A 118 0.76 29.06 22.99
N ASP A 119 -0.14 29.74 23.69
CA ASP A 119 -1.27 30.58 23.20
C ASP A 119 -1.02 31.56 22.03
N ALA A 120 0.23 31.84 21.65
CA ALA A 120 0.56 32.90 20.70
C ALA A 120 0.51 32.49 19.22
N CYS A 121 0.69 31.21 18.88
CA CYS A 121 0.67 30.73 17.49
C CYS A 121 0.14 29.30 17.41
N ARG A 122 -1.17 29.11 17.17
CA ARG A 122 -1.71 27.79 16.83
C ARG A 122 -1.33 27.45 15.38
N PRO A 123 -0.61 26.35 15.13
CA PRO A 123 -0.26 25.95 13.77
C PRO A 123 -1.51 25.54 12.98
N LEU A 124 -1.40 25.56 11.64
CA LEU A 124 -2.48 25.05 10.78
C LEU A 124 -2.63 23.54 11.01
N VAL A 125 -3.75 23.14 11.59
CA VAL A 125 -4.07 21.74 11.89
C VAL A 125 -4.94 21.13 10.78
N HIS A 126 -4.71 19.86 10.49
CA HIS A 126 -5.50 19.04 9.59
C HIS A 126 -6.34 18.03 10.37
N LEU A 127 -7.56 17.77 9.91
CA LEU A 127 -8.40 16.73 10.47
C LEU A 127 -8.11 15.40 9.77
N GLU A 128 -7.60 14.43 10.53
CA GLU A 128 -7.34 13.07 10.06
C GLU A 128 -7.80 12.05 11.12
N PRO A 129 -7.99 10.77 10.74
CA PRO A 129 -8.54 9.77 11.65
C PRO A 129 -7.68 9.56 12.91
N CYS A 130 -8.31 9.45 14.08
CA CYS A 130 -7.63 9.24 15.36
C CYS A 130 -7.18 7.77 15.53
N PRO A 131 -6.02 7.52 16.17
CA PRO A 131 -5.66 6.17 16.60
C PRO A 131 -6.64 5.62 17.67
N PRO A 132 -6.71 4.30 17.88
CA PRO A 132 -6.05 3.26 17.09
C PRO A 132 -6.91 2.75 15.92
N ASN A 133 -8.16 3.19 15.80
CA ASN A 133 -9.16 2.60 14.90
C ASN A 133 -9.73 3.55 13.84
N GLY A 134 -9.36 4.84 13.87
CA GLY A 134 -9.73 5.82 12.85
C GLY A 134 -11.22 6.20 12.78
N MET A 135 -12.02 5.86 13.79
CA MET A 135 -13.46 6.16 13.76
C MET A 135 -13.80 7.64 14.03
N GLN A 136 -12.92 8.35 14.74
CA GLN A 136 -13.06 9.77 15.04
C GLN A 136 -12.02 10.59 14.27
N GLN A 137 -12.24 11.91 14.16
CA GLN A 137 -11.26 12.83 13.59
C GLN A 137 -10.53 13.58 14.70
N CYS A 138 -9.23 13.74 14.53
CA CYS A 138 -8.33 14.44 15.44
C CYS A 138 -7.64 15.59 14.71
N GLU A 139 -7.19 16.58 15.46
CA GLU A 139 -6.32 17.63 14.94
C GLU A 139 -4.89 17.12 14.85
N TRP A 140 -4.28 17.29 13.68
CA TRP A 140 -2.93 16.85 13.36
C TRP A 140 -2.11 17.99 12.79
N LEU A 141 -0.84 18.06 13.19
CA LEU A 141 0.14 18.96 12.61
C LEU A 141 0.77 18.31 11.37
N PRO A 142 0.58 18.86 10.15
CA PRO A 142 1.30 18.37 8.99
C PRO A 142 2.80 18.67 9.13
N VAL A 143 3.62 17.65 8.90
CA VAL A 143 5.07 17.82 8.86
C VAL A 143 5.49 17.98 7.41
N HIS A 144 6.30 19.01 7.14
CA HIS A 144 6.94 19.13 5.84
C HIS A 144 7.94 17.98 5.68
N THR A 145 7.55 16.98 4.89
CA THR A 145 8.38 15.83 4.57
C THR A 145 9.41 16.23 3.53
N PHE A 146 10.69 16.16 3.87
CA PHE A 146 11.78 16.13 2.90
C PHE A 146 12.15 14.67 2.69
N SER A 147 11.82 14.13 1.52
CA SER A 147 12.29 12.79 1.16
C SER A 147 13.69 12.87 0.57
N THR A 148 14.59 12.07 1.12
CA THR A 148 15.93 11.85 0.55
C THR A 148 15.93 10.75 -0.51
N SER A 149 14.88 9.92 -0.58
CA SER A 149 14.73 8.83 -1.54
C SER A 149 13.74 9.18 -2.65
N GLU A 150 13.94 8.60 -3.83
CA GLU A 150 12.93 8.65 -4.91
C GLU A 150 11.68 7.86 -4.54
N ALA A 151 10.61 8.04 -5.32
CA ALA A 151 9.38 7.27 -5.20
C ALA A 151 9.65 5.78 -5.47
N VAL A 152 8.94 4.90 -4.77
CA VAL A 152 9.09 3.46 -4.96
C VAL A 152 8.36 3.02 -6.23
N LEU A 153 9.04 2.23 -7.06
CA LEU A 153 8.49 1.68 -8.30
C LEU A 153 8.34 0.16 -8.17
N GLY A 154 7.11 -0.32 -8.28
CA GLY A 154 6.81 -1.74 -8.47
C GLY A 154 6.59 -2.01 -9.96
N VAL A 155 7.18 -3.08 -10.49
CA VAL A 155 7.03 -3.45 -11.90
C VAL A 155 6.17 -4.70 -12.00
N VAL A 156 5.09 -4.63 -12.79
CA VAL A 156 4.14 -5.73 -12.97
C VAL A 156 4.21 -6.22 -14.43
N PRO A 157 4.51 -7.52 -14.66
CA PRO A 157 4.41 -8.10 -15.99
C PRO A 157 2.95 -8.20 -16.42
N VAL A 158 2.68 -7.92 -17.70
CA VAL A 158 1.35 -7.99 -18.29
C VAL A 158 1.31 -8.95 -19.49
N GLY A 159 0.14 -9.52 -19.75
CA GLY A 159 -0.06 -10.42 -20.88
C GLY A 159 0.12 -9.71 -22.23
N ASN A 160 0.60 -10.45 -23.23
CA ASN A 160 0.65 -9.98 -24.61
C ASN A 160 -0.63 -10.38 -25.36
N THR A 161 -1.43 -9.41 -25.78
CA THR A 161 -2.65 -9.68 -26.56
C THR A 161 -2.36 -10.14 -27.99
N ASP A 162 -1.15 -9.90 -28.51
CA ASP A 162 -0.75 -10.35 -29.86
C ASP A 162 -0.62 -11.88 -29.94
N LEU A 163 -0.46 -12.55 -28.80
CA LEU A 163 -0.40 -14.00 -28.69
C LEU A 163 -1.75 -14.64 -28.34
N LEU A 164 -2.83 -13.87 -28.26
CA LEU A 164 -4.12 -14.34 -27.78
C LEU A 164 -4.66 -15.52 -28.60
N ASP A 165 -4.64 -15.42 -29.92
CA ASP A 165 -5.13 -16.48 -30.82
C ASP A 165 -4.28 -17.75 -30.69
N THR A 166 -2.96 -17.60 -30.60
CA THR A 166 -2.02 -18.70 -30.40
C THR A 166 -2.30 -19.40 -29.07
N VAL A 167 -2.45 -18.65 -27.98
CA VAL A 167 -2.78 -19.18 -26.65
C VAL A 167 -4.14 -19.88 -26.69
N LEU A 168 -5.16 -19.29 -27.31
CA LEU A 168 -6.49 -19.88 -27.40
C LEU A 168 -6.48 -21.20 -28.19
N LEU A 169 -5.82 -21.21 -29.36
CA LEU A 169 -5.75 -22.41 -30.20
C LEU A 169 -4.99 -23.53 -29.49
N THR A 170 -3.80 -23.23 -28.96
CA THR A 170 -2.95 -24.21 -28.27
C THR A 170 -3.64 -24.79 -27.04
N THR A 171 -4.20 -23.94 -26.16
CA THR A 171 -4.92 -24.39 -24.96
C THR A 171 -6.15 -25.23 -25.33
N THR A 172 -6.92 -24.83 -26.33
CA THR A 172 -8.09 -25.59 -26.80
C THR A 172 -7.69 -26.96 -27.36
N CYS A 173 -6.68 -27.01 -28.23
CA CYS A 173 -6.19 -28.26 -28.83
C CYS A 173 -5.66 -29.23 -27.77
N ILE A 174 -4.85 -28.74 -26.82
CA ILE A 174 -4.30 -29.56 -25.74
C ILE A 174 -5.44 -30.08 -24.85
N THR A 175 -6.37 -29.21 -24.47
CA THR A 175 -7.50 -29.59 -23.61
C THR A 175 -8.40 -30.61 -24.30
N ALA A 176 -8.73 -30.41 -25.58
CA ALA A 176 -9.51 -31.37 -26.38
C ALA A 176 -8.79 -32.71 -26.52
N GLY A 177 -7.49 -32.70 -26.82
CA GLY A 177 -6.66 -33.90 -26.90
C GLY A 177 -6.64 -34.67 -25.58
N ALA A 178 -6.43 -33.97 -24.47
CA ALA A 178 -6.45 -34.58 -23.13
C ALA A 178 -7.82 -35.19 -22.79
N MET A 179 -8.91 -34.49 -23.10
CA MET A 179 -10.27 -35.02 -22.90
C MET A 179 -10.51 -36.28 -23.73
N LEU A 180 -10.08 -36.32 -24.99
CA LEU A 180 -10.23 -37.50 -25.83
C LEU A 180 -9.44 -38.70 -25.31
N LEU A 181 -8.22 -38.48 -24.82
CA LEU A 181 -7.41 -39.54 -24.20
C LEU A 181 -8.09 -40.09 -22.94
N ILE A 182 -8.63 -39.24 -22.08
CA ILE A 182 -9.36 -39.66 -20.88
C ILE A 182 -10.62 -40.46 -21.26
N LEU A 183 -11.39 -40.01 -22.26
CA LEU A 183 -12.57 -40.74 -22.72
C LEU A 183 -12.21 -42.10 -23.33
N ALA A 184 -11.09 -42.17 -24.08
CA ALA A 184 -10.61 -43.41 -24.67
C ALA A 184 -10.14 -44.43 -23.61
N THR A 185 -9.56 -43.98 -22.49
CA THR A 185 -9.18 -44.88 -21.39
C THR A 185 -10.40 -45.37 -20.62
N LEU A 186 -11.40 -44.52 -20.40
CA LEU A 186 -12.65 -44.92 -19.73
C LEU A 186 -13.48 -45.90 -20.56
N ARG A 187 -13.51 -45.76 -21.89
CA ARG A 187 -14.20 -46.71 -22.79
C ARG A 187 -13.54 -48.08 -22.93
N LYS A 188 -12.28 -48.23 -22.51
CA LYS A 188 -11.53 -49.50 -22.57
C LYS A 188 -11.70 -50.35 -21.30
N LYS A 189 -12.51 -49.91 -20.33
CA LYS A 189 -13.06 -50.72 -19.23
C LYS A 189 -14.43 -51.25 -19.62
#